data_AF-A0A920IRR2-F1
#
_entry.id   AF-A0A920IRR2-F1
#
_cell.length_a   1.000
_cell.length_b   1.000
_cell.length_c   1.000
_cell.angle_alpha   90.00
_cell.angle_beta   90.00
_cell.angle_gamma   90.00
#
_symmetry.space_group_name_H-M   'P 1'
#
loop_
_entity.id
_entity.type
_entity.pdbx_description
1 polymer ?
#
loop_
_entity_poly.entity_id
_entity_poly.type
_entity_poly.pdbx_seq_one_letter_code
_entity_poly.pdbx_strand_id
1 'polypeptide(L)' 'MNILKKFVFTLFIFQANISLAQTIIPSSPEINVESYILMDASTGKIIASGNPDSQIEPASMTR' A
#
# COMPACT_ATOMS: atom_id res chain seq x y z
N MET A 1 3.84 26.98 43.80
CA MET A 1 4.19 25.82 42.94
C MET A 1 5.69 25.84 42.67
N ASN A 2 6.45 24.88 43.20
CA ASN A 2 7.91 24.85 43.14
C ASN A 2 8.40 24.85 41.68
N ILE A 3 9.51 25.53 41.37
CA ILE A 3 10.03 25.70 40.00
C ILE A 3 10.21 24.36 39.27
N LEU A 4 10.62 23.34 40.04
CA LEU A 4 10.80 21.96 39.57
C LEU A 4 9.49 21.34 39.05
N LYS A 5 8.35 21.63 39.72
CA LYS A 5 7.03 21.13 39.29
C LYS A 5 6.60 21.75 37.96
N LYS A 6 6.95 23.03 37.71
CA LYS A 6 6.67 23.70 36.42
C LYS A 6 7.51 23.11 35.29
N PHE A 7 8.77 22.78 35.57
CA PHE A 7 9.67 22.17 34.59
C PHE A 7 9.20 20.78 34.17
N VAL A 8 8.83 19.94 35.15
CA VAL A 8 8.27 18.61 34.90
C VAL A 8 6.95 18.69 34.12
N PHE A 9 6.07 19.63 34.47
CA PHE A 9 4.81 19.83 33.76
C PHE A 9 5.01 20.26 32.30
N THR A 10 5.98 21.13 32.04
CA THR A 10 6.29 21.60 30.67
C THR A 10 6.87 20.46 29.82
N LEU A 11 7.74 19.63 30.40
CA LEU A 11 8.31 18.48 29.71
C LEU A 11 7.24 17.44 29.35
N PHE A 12 6.23 17.24 30.21
CA PHE A 12 5.12 16.33 29.97
C PHE A 12 4.22 16.77 28.79
N ILE A 13 3.97 18.07 28.65
CA ILE A 13 3.17 18.64 27.54
C ILE A 13 3.89 18.46 26.20
N PHE A 14 5.23 18.50 26.17
CA PHE A 14 6.01 18.41 24.94
C PHE A 14 5.91 17.04 24.25
N GLN A 15 5.73 15.96 25.03
CA GLN A 15 5.66 14.58 24.53
C GLN A 15 4.35 14.25 23.78
N ALA A 16 3.33 15.12 23.83
CA ALA A 16 2.02 14.85 23.24
C ALA A 16 1.95 15.04 21.70
N ASN A 17 3.03 15.45 21.03
CA ASN A 17 3.00 15.86 19.63
C ASN A 17 3.34 14.76 18.60
N ILE A 18 3.48 13.49 19.01
CA ILE A 18 3.74 12.40 18.07
C ILE A 18 2.41 11.92 17.48
N SER A 19 1.96 12.58 16.41
CA SER A 19 0.85 12.10 15.59
C SER A 19 1.37 11.05 14.60
N LEU A 20 0.97 9.79 14.78
CA LEU A 20 1.22 8.72 13.82
C LEU A 20 0.11 8.74 12.77
N ALA A 21 0.36 9.40 11.64
CA ALA A 21 -0.54 9.34 10.49
C ALA A 21 -0.53 7.91 9.90
N GLN A 22 -1.60 7.15 10.13
CA GLN A 22 -1.77 5.84 9.53
C GLN A 22 -2.17 6.01 8.06
N THR A 23 -1.33 5.51 7.15
CA THR A 23 -1.66 5.45 5.72
C THR A 23 -2.60 4.27 5.51
N ILE A 24 -3.84 4.54 5.11
CA ILE A 24 -4.81 3.50 4.77
C ILE A 24 -4.53 3.07 3.33
N ILE A 25 -3.84 1.95 3.16
CA ILE A 25 -3.68 1.31 1.85
C ILE A 25 -4.87 0.37 1.68
N PRO A 26 -5.78 0.60 0.72
CA PRO A 26 -6.86 -0.33 0.46
C PRO A 26 -6.29 -1.65 -0.08
N SER A 27 -7.01 -2.74 0.16
CA SER A 27 -6.72 -4.00 -0.53
C SER A 27 -6.85 -3.80 -2.05
N SER A 28 -6.10 -4.59 -2.81
CA SER A 28 -6.29 -4.68 -4.26
C SER A 28 -7.77 -4.97 -4.57
N PRO A 29 -8.33 -4.41 -5.65
CA PRO A 29 -9.64 -4.82 -6.13
C PRO A 29 -9.61 -6.31 -6.50
N GLU A 30 -10.77 -6.95 -6.36
CA GLU A 30 -10.99 -8.29 -6.88
C GLU A 30 -11.19 -8.23 -8.40
N ILE A 31 -10.49 -9.09 -9.14
CA ILE A 31 -10.60 -9.18 -10.59
C ILE A 31 -11.20 -10.56 -10.91
N ASN A 32 -12.42 -10.55 -11.43
CA ASN A 32 -13.15 -11.78 -11.76
C ASN A 32 -12.70 -12.35 -13.12
N VAL A 33 -11.49 -12.90 -13.18
CA VAL A 33 -10.88 -13.51 -14.37
C VAL A 33 -10.05 -14.74 -13.98
N GLU A 34 -9.85 -15.67 -14.90
CA GLU A 34 -9.06 -16.89 -14.67
C GLU A 34 -7.55 -16.62 -14.60
N SER A 35 -7.04 -15.72 -15.46
CA SER A 35 -5.67 -15.23 -15.41
C SER A 35 -5.56 -13.78 -15.88
N TYR A 36 -4.53 -13.07 -15.40
CA TYR A 36 -4.19 -11.72 -15.83
C TYR A 36 -2.72 -11.37 -15.56
N ILE A 37 -2.21 -10.40 -16.32
CA ILE A 37 -0.93 -9.71 -16.08
C ILE A 37 -1.17 -8.20 -16.19
N LEU A 38 -0.72 -7.45 -15.18
CA LEU A 38 -0.57 -6.00 -15.24
C LEU A 38 0.92 -5.68 -15.39
N MET A 39 1.31 -5.09 -16.51
CA MET A 39 2.71 -4.84 -16.86
C MET A 39 2.94 -3.38 -17.23
N ASP A 40 4.07 -2.83 -16.78
CA ASP A 40 4.60 -1.55 -17.26
C ASP A 40 5.09 -1.70 -18.71
N ALA A 41 4.49 -0.96 -19.63
CA ALA A 41 4.75 -1.10 -21.06
C ALA A 41 6.16 -0.65 -21.50
N SER A 42 6.84 0.20 -20.71
CA SER A 42 8.16 0.73 -21.08
C SER A 42 9.29 -0.19 -20.62
N THR A 43 9.12 -0.79 -19.45
CA THR A 43 10.16 -1.59 -18.78
C THR A 43 9.91 -3.09 -18.85
N GLY A 44 8.69 -3.53 -19.22
CA GLY A 44 8.26 -4.92 -19.17
C GLY A 44 8.07 -5.46 -17.75
N LYS A 45 8.11 -4.58 -16.73
CA LYS A 45 7.98 -4.98 -15.33
C LYS A 45 6.55 -5.40 -15.01
N ILE A 46 6.37 -6.60 -14.46
CA ILE A 46 5.08 -7.06 -13.93
C ILE A 46 4.81 -6.35 -12.59
N ILE A 47 3.65 -5.69 -12.50
CA ILE A 47 3.17 -4.94 -11.33
C ILE A 47 2.22 -5.82 -10.51
N ALA A 48 1.40 -6.63 -11.18
CA ALA A 48 0.50 -7.61 -10.57
C ALA A 48 0.21 -8.74 -11.57
N SER A 49 -0.11 -9.93 -11.08
CA SER A 49 -0.51 -11.06 -11.93
C SER A 49 -1.36 -12.07 -11.15
N GLY A 50 -2.27 -12.73 -11.84
CA GLY A 50 -2.97 -13.93 -11.37
C GLY A 50 -2.83 -15.04 -12.40
N ASN A 51 -2.34 -16.21 -11.99
CA ASN A 51 -2.12 -17.38 -12.85
C ASN A 51 -1.46 -17.07 -14.22
N PRO A 52 -0.35 -16.30 -14.27
CA PRO A 52 0.21 -15.79 -15.53
C PRO A 52 0.69 -16.88 -16.50
N ASP A 53 1.06 -18.06 -15.99
CA ASP A 53 1.52 -19.20 -16.80
C ASP A 53 0.40 -20.18 -17.18
N SER A 54 -0.86 -19.83 -16.88
CA SER A 54 -2.01 -20.64 -17.26
C SER A 54 -2.12 -20.74 -18.77
N GLN A 55 -2.27 -21.96 -19.29
CA GLN A 55 -2.51 -22.20 -20.70
C GLN A 55 -4.00 -22.00 -20.98
N ILE A 56 -4.35 -20.85 -21.57
CA ILE A 56 -5.71 -20.48 -21.94
C ILE A 56 -5.76 -20.24 -23.44
N GLU A 57 -6.83 -20.67 -24.09
CA GLU A 57 -7.02 -20.48 -25.52
C GLU A 57 -7.12 -18.97 -25.86
N PRO A 58 -6.27 -18.43 -26.76
CA PRO A 58 -6.19 -17.00 -27.04
C PRO A 58 -7.38 -16.44 -27.84
N ALA A 59 -8.26 -17.31 -28.36
CA ALA A 59 -9.42 -16.94 -29.18
C ALA A 59 -9.09 -15.86 -30.23
N SER A 60 -9.78 -14.72 -30.20
CA SER A 60 -9.60 -13.60 -31.13
C SER A 60 -8.31 -12.80 -30.96
N MET A 61 -7.55 -12.99 -29.86
CA MET A 61 -6.30 -12.27 -29.58
C MET A 61 -5.13 -12.72 -30.46
N THR A 62 -5.30 -13.80 -31.23
CA THR A 62 -4.31 -14.33 -32.18
C THR A 62 -4.15 -13.51 -33.46
N ARG A 63 -5.06 -12.56 -33.71
CA ARG A 63 -5.19 -11.88 -35.01
C ARG A 63 -4.05 -10.93 -35.33
#